data_AF-A0A2T2TDI1-F1
#
_entry.id   AF-A0A2T2TDI1-F1
#
_cell.length_a   1.000
_cell.length_b   1.000
_cell.length_c   1.000
_cell.angle_alpha   90.00
_cell.angle_beta   90.00
_cell.angle_gamma   90.00
#
_symmetry.space_group_name_H-M   'P 1'
#
loop_
_entity.id
_entity.type
_entity.pdbx_description
1 polymer ?
#
loop_
_entity_poly.entity_id
_entity_poly.type
_entity_poly.pdbx_seq_one_letter_code
_entity_poly.pdbx_strand_id
1 'polypeptide(L)'
;EDVREQLEVALDMRGVSVAWRDARDALRSEDEIDALVEPYLGAGDPIFGTRFDGALGDFFDDDRLAALLSEEDAGADLTVVYGVGAALAAEAAGGEWETDAFLAYLDVPKNEIQYRSAAGSVRNVGARSAPAGPKPMYKRFYFVDWPALSRHKRALLPEIDLVVDTQRPEEPTLMSGDDLRDGLAKMSRSPFRPRPWFAPGTWGGHWAEEHVPQLASDVPNYAWSFEMIAPENGLAFESEDEQGDALRLEVSFDCLMALRSQEVLGNCAPLFGAEFPIRFDFLDTVGGQNLSLQCHPRPDFIHERFGERFVCVSAHRSDWYDCYCKPS
;
A
#
# COMPACT_ATOMS: atom_id res chain seq x y z
N GLU A 1 -8.06 -0.30 14.61
CA GLU A 1 -8.74 -0.10 15.90
C GLU A 1 -9.97 0.77 15.72
N ASP A 2 -9.81 2.00 15.23
CA ASP A 2 -10.93 2.94 15.05
C ASP A 2 -12.14 2.34 14.32
N VAL A 3 -11.92 1.69 13.16
CA VAL A 3 -13.01 1.04 12.40
C VAL A 3 -13.66 -0.11 13.19
N ARG A 4 -12.90 -0.88 13.96
CA ARG A 4 -13.41 -1.97 14.80
C ARG A 4 -14.30 -1.43 15.91
N GLU A 5 -13.83 -0.39 16.60
CA GLU A 5 -14.57 0.34 17.64
C GLU A 5 -15.90 0.90 17.12
N GLN A 6 -15.87 1.57 15.95
CA GLN A 6 -17.09 2.13 15.35
C GLN A 6 -18.05 1.03 14.86
N LEU A 7 -17.53 -0.06 14.31
CA LEU A 7 -18.33 -1.19 13.84
C LEU A 7 -18.98 -1.94 15.01
N GLU A 8 -18.27 -2.12 16.12
CA GLU A 8 -18.79 -2.68 17.36
C GLU A 8 -20.01 -1.88 17.86
N VAL A 9 -19.88 -0.56 17.95
CA VAL A 9 -21.00 0.32 18.32
C VAL A 9 -22.19 0.18 17.35
N ALA A 10 -21.93 0.11 16.05
CA ALA A 10 -22.97 -0.03 15.03
C ALA A 10 -23.69 -1.39 15.05
N LEU A 11 -22.99 -2.46 15.42
CA LEU A 11 -23.52 -3.82 15.56
C LEU A 11 -24.29 -3.99 16.87
N ASP A 12 -23.79 -3.43 17.98
CA ASP A 12 -24.49 -3.38 19.26
C ASP A 12 -25.83 -2.65 19.15
N MET A 13 -25.88 -1.53 18.43
CA MET A 13 -27.14 -0.81 18.16
C MET A 13 -28.15 -1.64 17.37
N ARG A 14 -27.69 -2.63 16.61
CA ARG A 14 -28.51 -3.58 15.87
C ARG A 14 -28.83 -4.85 16.67
N GLY A 15 -28.31 -4.96 17.90
CA GLY A 15 -28.47 -6.13 18.75
C GLY A 15 -27.69 -7.36 18.27
N VAL A 16 -26.61 -7.16 17.51
CA VAL A 16 -25.73 -8.23 17.02
C VAL A 16 -24.55 -8.34 17.97
N SER A 17 -24.43 -9.50 18.63
CA SER A 17 -23.27 -9.80 19.48
C SER A 17 -22.09 -10.28 18.63
N VAL A 18 -20.89 -9.75 18.91
CA VAL A 18 -19.70 -10.00 18.08
C VAL A 18 -18.55 -10.54 18.92
N ALA A 19 -17.94 -11.63 18.45
CA ALA A 19 -16.66 -12.13 18.90
C ALA A 19 -15.53 -11.51 18.07
N TRP A 20 -14.75 -10.62 18.67
CA TRP A 20 -13.62 -9.98 18.02
C TRP A 20 -12.33 -10.78 18.25
N ARG A 21 -11.67 -11.17 17.16
CA ARG A 21 -10.40 -11.92 17.18
C ARG A 21 -9.33 -11.11 16.46
N ASP A 22 -8.26 -10.77 17.16
CA ASP A 22 -7.19 -9.95 16.61
C ASP A 22 -6.10 -10.82 16.00
N ALA A 23 -5.81 -10.64 14.70
CA ALA A 23 -4.75 -11.36 14.02
C ALA A 23 -3.37 -11.17 14.70
N ARG A 24 -3.17 -10.07 15.44
CA ARG A 24 -1.93 -9.83 16.20
C ARG A 24 -1.66 -10.91 17.26
N ASP A 25 -2.69 -11.59 17.76
CA ASP A 25 -2.52 -12.66 18.76
C ASP A 25 -1.86 -13.91 18.15
N ALA A 26 -1.90 -14.05 16.82
CA ALA A 26 -1.25 -15.14 16.10
C ALA A 26 0.14 -14.78 15.54
N LEU A 27 0.63 -13.55 15.77
CA LEU A 27 1.99 -13.19 15.36
C LEU A 27 3.03 -14.00 16.15
N ARG A 28 4.13 -14.31 15.46
CA ARG A 28 5.38 -14.72 16.12
C ARG A 28 5.87 -13.58 17.02
N SER A 29 6.78 -13.90 17.94
CA SER A 29 7.38 -12.88 18.78
C SER A 29 8.15 -11.83 17.96
N GLU A 30 8.30 -10.62 18.52
CA GLU A 30 9.05 -9.55 17.87
C GLU A 30 10.49 -10.00 17.54
N ASP A 31 11.14 -10.73 18.46
CA ASP A 31 12.49 -11.28 18.26
C ASP A 31 12.56 -12.29 17.09
N GLU A 32 11.55 -13.15 16.93
CA GLU A 32 11.50 -14.12 15.83
C GLU A 32 11.30 -13.42 14.48
N ILE A 33 10.43 -12.40 14.45
CA ILE A 33 10.19 -11.60 13.24
C ILE A 33 11.44 -10.77 12.90
N ASP A 34 12.08 -10.14 13.88
CA ASP A 34 13.30 -9.38 13.67
C ASP A 34 14.43 -10.29 13.14
N ALA A 35 14.59 -11.50 13.69
CA ALA A 35 15.54 -12.49 13.17
C ALA A 35 15.21 -12.94 11.74
N LEU A 36 13.92 -13.10 11.41
CA LEU A 36 13.45 -13.44 10.07
C LEU A 36 13.81 -12.35 9.05
N VAL A 37 13.67 -11.08 9.42
CA VAL A 37 13.81 -9.95 8.48
C VAL A 37 15.21 -9.36 8.42
N GLU A 38 16.05 -9.58 9.44
CA GLU A 38 17.40 -9.01 9.54
C GLU A 38 18.28 -9.24 8.29
N PRO A 39 18.28 -10.41 7.62
CA PRO A 39 19.04 -10.62 6.39
C PRO A 39 18.70 -9.64 5.26
N TYR A 40 17.49 -9.06 5.28
CA TYR A 40 16.96 -8.15 4.27
C TYR A 40 17.23 -6.68 4.60
N LEU A 41 17.72 -6.37 5.81
CA LEU A 41 17.96 -5.01 6.28
C LEU A 41 19.40 -4.52 6.02
N GLY A 42 20.15 -5.20 5.16
CA GLY A 42 21.42 -4.68 4.61
C GLY A 42 22.56 -4.52 5.63
N ALA A 43 22.54 -5.31 6.72
CA ALA A 43 23.65 -5.45 7.67
C ALA A 43 24.26 -4.12 8.16
N GLY A 44 23.40 -3.19 8.60
CA GLY A 44 23.82 -1.90 9.16
C GLY A 44 23.92 -0.74 8.16
N ASP A 45 23.68 -0.96 6.86
CA ASP A 45 23.49 0.14 5.91
C ASP A 45 22.27 0.98 6.32
N PRO A 46 22.33 2.32 6.40
CA PRO A 46 21.21 3.13 6.87
C PRO A 46 20.07 3.27 5.83
N ILE A 47 20.31 2.90 4.57
CA ILE A 47 19.39 3.16 3.45
C ILE A 47 19.00 1.86 2.75
N PHE A 48 19.98 1.02 2.41
CA PHE A 48 19.78 -0.09 1.49
C PHE A 48 19.54 -1.43 2.19
N GLY A 49 18.61 -2.21 1.64
CA GLY A 49 18.31 -3.57 2.03
C GLY A 49 18.13 -4.45 0.79
N THR A 50 17.67 -5.67 0.98
CA THR A 50 17.30 -6.58 -0.11
C THR A 50 15.82 -6.89 -0.01
N ARG A 51 15.14 -6.99 -1.15
CA ARG A 51 13.71 -7.28 -1.21
C ARG A 51 13.41 -8.65 -0.57
N PHE A 52 12.49 -8.65 0.38
CA PHE A 52 11.98 -9.85 1.04
C PHE A 52 11.21 -10.73 0.05
N ASP A 53 11.58 -12.00 -0.01
CA ASP A 53 11.02 -13.00 -0.91
C ASP A 53 10.01 -13.94 -0.23
N GLY A 54 9.92 -13.95 1.11
CA GLY A 54 8.96 -14.74 1.89
C GLY A 54 7.50 -14.26 1.82
N ALA A 55 6.60 -14.92 2.54
CA ALA A 55 5.17 -14.60 2.59
C ALA A 55 4.82 -13.78 3.85
N LEU A 56 3.65 -13.13 3.84
CA LEU A 56 3.12 -12.52 5.07
C LEU A 56 2.90 -13.57 6.16
N GLY A 57 2.51 -14.79 5.80
CA GLY A 57 2.33 -15.92 6.72
C GLY A 57 3.58 -16.28 7.53
N ASP A 58 4.79 -16.00 7.02
CA ASP A 58 6.04 -16.27 7.75
C ASP A 58 6.16 -15.48 9.07
N PHE A 59 5.36 -14.41 9.23
CA PHE A 59 5.29 -13.57 10.43
C PHE A 59 4.38 -14.16 11.51
N PHE A 60 3.61 -15.20 11.18
CA PHE A 60 2.59 -15.78 12.03
C PHE A 60 2.94 -17.22 12.44
N ASP A 61 2.30 -17.66 13.51
CA ASP A 61 2.29 -19.05 13.96
C ASP A 61 1.01 -19.71 13.45
N ASP A 62 1.14 -20.76 12.64
CA ASP A 62 0.01 -21.40 11.95
C ASP A 62 -1.00 -22.00 12.93
N ASP A 63 -0.53 -22.59 14.05
CA ASP A 63 -1.41 -23.15 15.07
C ASP A 63 -2.21 -22.04 15.77
N ARG A 64 -1.58 -20.88 16.03
CA ARG A 64 -2.30 -19.72 16.59
C ARG A 64 -3.25 -19.09 15.59
N LEU A 65 -2.92 -19.04 14.30
CA LEU A 65 -3.82 -18.56 13.26
C LEU A 65 -5.06 -19.44 13.17
N ALA A 66 -4.89 -20.76 13.14
CA ALA A 66 -6.00 -21.71 13.15
C ALA A 66 -6.84 -21.57 14.43
N ALA A 67 -6.19 -21.31 15.58
CA ALA A 67 -6.87 -21.11 16.86
C ALA A 67 -7.77 -19.86 16.90
N LEU A 68 -7.54 -18.84 16.06
CA LEU A 68 -8.43 -17.68 15.96
C LEU A 68 -9.85 -18.09 15.53
N LEU A 69 -9.98 -19.20 14.79
CA LEU A 69 -11.24 -19.72 14.26
C LEU A 69 -11.72 -21.00 14.97
N SER A 70 -10.94 -21.59 15.87
CA SER A 70 -11.23 -22.91 16.45
C SER A 70 -12.30 -22.93 17.54
N GLU A 71 -12.77 -21.76 17.97
CA GLU A 71 -13.73 -21.63 19.06
C GLU A 71 -15.04 -21.03 18.54
N GLU A 72 -16.10 -21.83 18.52
CA GLU A 72 -17.46 -21.28 18.49
C GLU A 72 -17.69 -20.52 19.80
N ASP A 73 -17.62 -19.20 19.76
CA ASP A 73 -17.92 -18.36 20.90
C ASP A 73 -19.42 -18.49 21.26
N ALA A 74 -19.71 -19.36 22.23
CA ALA A 74 -21.06 -19.67 22.67
C ALA A 74 -21.78 -18.39 23.12
N GLY A 75 -22.61 -17.84 22.23
CA GLY A 75 -23.39 -16.62 22.46
C GLY A 75 -23.02 -15.40 21.63
N ALA A 76 -22.07 -15.52 20.68
CA ALA A 76 -21.85 -14.50 19.65
C ALA A 76 -22.66 -14.82 18.38
N ASP A 77 -23.29 -13.81 17.79
CA ASP A 77 -24.00 -13.92 16.51
C ASP A 77 -23.04 -13.86 15.32
N LEU A 78 -21.89 -13.18 15.49
CA LEU A 78 -20.88 -12.96 14.46
C LEU A 78 -19.47 -13.14 15.05
N THR A 79 -18.59 -13.82 14.33
CA THR A 79 -17.14 -13.80 14.63
C THR A 79 -16.45 -12.92 13.59
N VAL A 80 -15.64 -11.97 14.05
CA VAL A 80 -14.84 -11.10 13.19
C VAL A 80 -13.37 -11.24 13.54
N VAL A 81 -12.61 -11.84 12.62
CA VAL A 81 -11.15 -11.79 12.64
C VAL A 81 -10.69 -10.52 11.94
N TYR A 82 -9.91 -9.68 12.62
CA TYR A 82 -9.46 -8.40 12.08
C TYR A 82 -7.97 -8.19 12.28
N GLY A 83 -7.40 -7.24 11.50
CA GLY A 83 -6.00 -6.88 11.55
C GLY A 83 -5.21 -7.34 10.33
N VAL A 84 -3.92 -6.98 10.30
CA VAL A 84 -3.02 -7.36 9.22
C VAL A 84 -2.88 -8.88 9.21
N GLY A 85 -3.13 -9.52 8.06
CA GLY A 85 -3.04 -10.96 7.91
C GLY A 85 -4.26 -11.75 8.41
N ALA A 86 -5.37 -11.09 8.80
CA ALA A 86 -6.57 -11.77 9.30
C ALA A 86 -7.08 -12.89 8.37
N ALA A 87 -7.01 -12.68 7.05
CA ALA A 87 -7.44 -13.68 6.06
C ALA A 87 -6.59 -14.98 6.11
N LEU A 88 -5.36 -14.93 6.64
CA LEU A 88 -4.52 -16.12 6.80
C LEU A 88 -5.08 -17.12 7.83
N ALA A 89 -5.96 -16.68 8.74
CA ALA A 89 -6.61 -17.57 9.69
C ALA A 89 -7.46 -18.63 8.98
N ALA A 90 -8.17 -18.23 7.92
CA ALA A 90 -8.97 -19.15 7.11
C ALA A 90 -8.11 -20.17 6.35
N GLU A 91 -6.94 -19.73 5.83
CA GLU A 91 -5.97 -20.62 5.18
C GLU A 91 -5.40 -21.65 6.18
N ALA A 92 -5.01 -21.20 7.38
CA ALA A 92 -4.42 -22.04 8.43
C ALA A 92 -5.41 -23.06 9.02
N ALA A 93 -6.70 -22.72 9.09
CA ALA A 93 -7.76 -23.62 9.57
C ALA A 93 -8.12 -24.74 8.57
N GLY A 94 -7.43 -24.85 7.43
CA GLY A 94 -7.49 -26.03 6.56
C GLY A 94 -8.77 -26.17 5.72
N GLY A 95 -9.46 -25.07 5.41
CA GLY A 95 -10.69 -25.08 4.61
C GLY A 95 -11.89 -25.72 5.31
N GLU A 96 -11.77 -26.08 6.60
CA GLU A 96 -12.90 -26.51 7.44
C GLU A 96 -13.80 -25.31 7.83
N TRP A 97 -13.26 -24.09 7.80
CA TRP A 97 -14.05 -22.87 7.84
C TRP A 97 -14.68 -22.65 6.46
N GLU A 98 -16.00 -22.70 6.40
CA GLU A 98 -16.81 -22.67 5.19
C GLU A 98 -16.39 -21.52 4.26
N THR A 99 -16.36 -21.79 2.95
CA THR A 99 -15.94 -20.94 1.83
C THR A 99 -16.76 -19.66 1.62
N ASP A 100 -17.54 -19.23 2.62
CA ASP A 100 -18.53 -18.14 2.57
C ASP A 100 -18.21 -17.00 3.56
N ALA A 101 -16.96 -16.90 4.06
CA ALA A 101 -16.55 -15.80 4.93
C ALA A 101 -16.51 -14.47 4.16
N PHE A 102 -17.20 -13.45 4.68
CA PHE A 102 -17.22 -12.13 4.07
C PHE A 102 -15.88 -11.40 4.26
N LEU A 103 -15.18 -11.12 3.17
CA LEU A 103 -13.86 -10.48 3.17
C LEU A 103 -13.95 -8.98 2.94
N ALA A 104 -13.79 -8.21 4.01
CA ALA A 104 -13.60 -6.75 3.95
C ALA A 104 -12.11 -6.38 3.98
N TYR A 105 -11.62 -5.71 2.93
CA TYR A 105 -10.26 -5.21 2.84
C TYR A 105 -10.22 -3.70 3.11
N LEU A 106 -9.59 -3.32 4.21
CA LEU A 106 -9.39 -1.91 4.59
C LEU A 106 -8.04 -1.45 4.05
N ASP A 107 -8.07 -0.43 3.19
CA ASP A 107 -6.87 0.10 2.54
C ASP A 107 -6.51 1.48 3.08
N VAL A 108 -5.21 1.76 3.07
CA VAL A 108 -4.63 3.08 3.32
C VAL A 108 -3.51 3.28 2.30
N PRO A 109 -3.56 4.34 1.48
CA PRO A 109 -2.52 4.62 0.50
C PRO A 109 -1.11 4.73 1.12
N LYS A 110 -0.07 4.28 0.40
CA LYS A 110 1.30 4.24 0.95
C LYS A 110 1.86 5.62 1.30
N ASN A 111 1.49 6.67 0.58
CA ASN A 111 1.83 8.06 0.93
C ASN A 111 1.24 8.44 2.30
N GLU A 112 -0.01 8.06 2.58
CA GLU A 112 -0.63 8.26 3.89
C GLU A 112 0.09 7.46 4.99
N ILE A 113 0.46 6.21 4.72
CA ILE A 113 1.29 5.41 5.64
C ILE A 113 2.63 6.10 5.93
N GLN A 114 3.26 6.74 4.93
CA GLN A 114 4.51 7.49 5.12
C GLN A 114 4.31 8.72 6.02
N TYR A 115 3.22 9.48 5.86
CA TYR A 115 2.91 10.60 6.75
C TYR A 115 2.64 10.12 8.19
N ARG A 116 1.84 9.07 8.35
CA ARG A 116 1.59 8.43 9.65
C ARG A 116 2.87 7.90 10.30
N SER A 117 3.78 7.35 9.50
CA SER A 117 5.11 6.88 9.96
C SER A 117 5.95 8.04 10.47
N ALA A 118 6.00 9.15 9.73
CA ALA A 118 6.70 10.36 10.16
C ALA A 118 6.12 10.97 11.44
N ALA A 119 4.79 10.85 11.64
CA ALA A 119 4.10 11.24 12.86
C ALA A 119 4.23 10.23 14.02
N GLY A 120 4.81 9.05 13.77
CA GLY A 120 4.97 7.99 14.77
C GLY A 120 3.67 7.25 15.13
N SER A 121 2.63 7.33 14.31
CA SER A 121 1.30 6.74 14.58
C SER A 121 1.11 5.33 14.03
N VAL A 122 2.07 4.81 13.26
CA VAL A 122 2.06 3.43 12.73
C VAL A 122 3.35 2.70 13.06
N ARG A 123 3.35 1.37 12.87
CA ARG A 123 4.49 0.48 13.11
C ARG A 123 4.64 -0.52 11.97
N ASN A 124 5.83 -1.11 11.87
CA ASN A 124 6.05 -2.28 11.03
C ASN A 124 5.25 -3.49 11.55
N VAL A 125 4.97 -4.45 10.67
CA VAL A 125 4.23 -5.67 11.04
C VAL A 125 5.00 -6.44 12.12
N GLY A 126 4.35 -6.78 13.24
CA GLY A 126 4.99 -7.50 14.34
C GLY A 126 5.84 -6.65 15.29
N ALA A 127 6.06 -5.37 15.00
CA ALA A 127 6.81 -4.49 15.89
C ALA A 127 5.92 -4.02 17.06
N ARG A 128 6.37 -4.28 18.30
CA ARG A 128 5.70 -3.82 19.52
C ARG A 128 6.14 -2.41 19.89
N SER A 129 7.38 -2.06 19.56
CA SER A 129 7.91 -0.72 19.76
C SER A 129 7.96 0.07 18.45
N ALA A 130 7.81 1.39 18.52
CA ALA A 130 8.17 2.22 17.39
C ALA A 130 9.69 2.10 17.14
N PRO A 131 10.16 1.98 15.89
CA PRO A 131 11.58 1.97 15.58
C PRO A 131 12.24 3.29 16.01
N ALA A 132 13.57 3.30 16.08
CA ALA A 132 14.39 4.44 16.51
C ALA A 132 14.22 5.73 15.66
N GLY A 133 13.40 5.69 14.60
CA GLY A 133 12.97 6.85 13.83
C GLY A 133 12.21 6.46 12.55
N PRO A 134 11.76 7.46 11.77
CA PRO A 134 11.00 7.23 10.54
C PRO A 134 11.80 6.51 9.45
N LYS A 135 13.12 6.77 9.37
CA LYS A 135 13.99 6.20 8.33
C LYS A 135 14.15 4.68 8.45
N PRO A 136 14.50 4.10 9.61
CA PRO A 136 14.50 2.65 9.78
C PRO A 136 13.13 2.02 9.49
N MET A 137 12.03 2.66 9.93
CA MET A 137 10.67 2.17 9.65
C MET A 137 10.39 2.08 8.16
N TYR A 138 10.68 3.16 7.43
CA TYR A 138 10.48 3.24 5.99
C TYR A 138 11.33 2.23 5.23
N LYS A 139 12.60 2.06 5.65
CA LYS A 139 13.48 1.05 5.07
C LYS A 139 12.87 -0.35 5.19
N ARG A 140 12.39 -0.71 6.37
CA ARG A 140 11.73 -1.99 6.60
C ARG A 140 10.42 -2.11 5.82
N PHE A 141 9.60 -1.05 5.74
CA PHE A 141 8.42 -1.03 4.87
C PHE A 141 8.79 -1.36 3.43
N TYR A 142 9.79 -0.68 2.87
CA TYR A 142 10.18 -0.80 1.47
C TYR A 142 10.72 -2.18 1.12
N PHE A 143 11.65 -2.70 1.92
CA PHE A 143 12.34 -3.96 1.61
C PHE A 143 11.61 -5.20 2.14
N VAL A 144 10.76 -5.08 3.16
CA VAL A 144 10.19 -6.24 3.86
C VAL A 144 8.68 -6.23 3.87
N ASP A 145 8.08 -5.29 4.59
CA ASP A 145 6.65 -5.35 4.89
C ASP A 145 5.81 -5.16 3.61
N TRP A 146 6.09 -4.15 2.79
CA TRP A 146 5.33 -3.92 1.55
C TRP A 146 5.47 -5.06 0.54
N PRO A 147 6.65 -5.66 0.30
CA PRO A 147 6.74 -6.88 -0.50
C PRO A 147 5.84 -8.02 0.00
N ALA A 148 5.84 -8.31 1.31
CA ALA A 148 4.99 -9.35 1.90
C ALA A 148 3.50 -9.01 1.79
N LEU A 149 3.11 -7.80 2.21
CA LEU A 149 1.74 -7.30 2.20
C LEU A 149 1.18 -7.21 0.77
N SER A 150 1.99 -6.76 -0.20
CA SER A 150 1.55 -6.64 -1.60
C SER A 150 1.32 -8.02 -2.21
N ARG A 151 2.14 -9.04 -1.88
CA ARG A 151 1.90 -10.43 -2.32
C ARG A 151 0.58 -10.95 -1.75
N HIS A 152 0.34 -10.74 -0.46
CA HIS A 152 -0.90 -11.17 0.19
C HIS A 152 -2.13 -10.43 -0.38
N LYS A 153 -2.09 -9.10 -0.49
CA LYS A 153 -3.14 -8.29 -1.12
C LYS A 153 -3.49 -8.81 -2.52
N ARG A 154 -2.49 -9.10 -3.34
CA ARG A 154 -2.68 -9.63 -4.70
C ARG A 154 -3.43 -10.96 -4.72
N ALA A 155 -3.14 -11.85 -3.78
CA ALA A 155 -3.83 -13.12 -3.64
C ALA A 155 -5.30 -12.94 -3.20
N LEU A 156 -5.57 -11.93 -2.35
CA LEU A 156 -6.92 -11.64 -1.86
C LEU A 156 -7.81 -10.90 -2.87
N LEU A 157 -7.26 -10.05 -3.74
CA LEU A 157 -8.04 -9.20 -4.66
C LEU A 157 -9.21 -9.89 -5.40
N PRO A 158 -9.07 -11.14 -5.90
CA PRO A 158 -10.18 -11.85 -6.53
C PRO A 158 -11.35 -12.18 -5.58
N GLU A 159 -11.06 -12.37 -4.30
CA GLU A 159 -11.98 -12.88 -3.27
C GLU A 159 -12.54 -11.76 -2.36
N ILE A 160 -12.06 -10.51 -2.49
CA ILE A 160 -12.57 -9.40 -1.65
C ILE A 160 -14.06 -9.18 -1.96
N ASP A 161 -14.89 -9.11 -0.92
CA ASP A 161 -16.31 -8.77 -1.01
C ASP A 161 -16.55 -7.26 -0.85
N LEU A 162 -15.75 -6.62 0.00
CA LEU A 162 -15.86 -5.20 0.29
C LEU A 162 -14.49 -4.54 0.38
N VAL A 163 -14.29 -3.46 -0.36
CA VAL A 163 -13.11 -2.61 -0.24
C VAL A 163 -13.51 -1.37 0.52
N VAL A 164 -12.74 -1.01 1.54
CA VAL A 164 -12.98 0.16 2.38
C VAL A 164 -11.75 1.06 2.33
N ASP A 165 -11.91 2.27 1.79
CA ASP A 165 -10.89 3.31 1.88
C ASP A 165 -10.99 4.00 3.24
N THR A 166 -9.94 3.80 4.03
CA THR A 166 -9.81 4.30 5.41
C THR A 166 -8.79 5.44 5.53
N GLN A 167 -8.46 6.10 4.41
CA GLN A 167 -7.63 7.29 4.42
C GLN A 167 -8.23 8.40 5.30
N ARG A 168 -9.57 8.48 5.36
CA ARG A 168 -10.34 9.37 6.23
C ARG A 168 -11.09 8.54 7.30
N PRO A 169 -10.54 8.38 8.51
CA PRO A 169 -11.12 7.50 9.52
C PRO A 169 -12.54 7.88 9.97
N GLU A 170 -12.88 9.17 9.93
CA GLU A 170 -14.20 9.68 10.31
C GLU A 170 -15.26 9.48 9.22
N GLU A 171 -14.83 9.31 7.96
CA GLU A 171 -15.68 9.23 6.78
C GLU A 171 -15.14 8.16 5.81
N PRO A 172 -15.12 6.87 6.23
CA PRO A 172 -14.68 5.80 5.36
C PRO A 172 -15.65 5.65 4.19
N THR A 173 -15.11 5.39 3.01
CA THR A 173 -15.91 5.09 1.81
C THR A 173 -15.71 3.64 1.43
N LEU A 174 -16.74 3.03 0.85
CA LEU A 174 -16.74 1.60 0.54
C LEU A 174 -17.28 1.33 -0.86
N MET A 175 -16.81 0.23 -1.45
CA MET A 175 -17.26 -0.28 -2.74
C MET A 175 -17.27 -1.81 -2.68
N SER A 176 -18.24 -2.44 -3.35
CA SER A 176 -18.24 -3.90 -3.46
C SER A 176 -17.01 -4.40 -4.21
N GLY A 177 -16.56 -5.62 -3.92
CA GLY A 177 -15.47 -6.24 -4.66
C GLY A 177 -15.78 -6.41 -6.14
N ASP A 178 -17.05 -6.68 -6.48
CA ASP A 178 -17.48 -6.81 -7.87
C ASP A 178 -17.37 -5.48 -8.60
N ASP A 179 -17.83 -4.38 -8.00
CA ASP A 179 -17.69 -3.04 -8.58
C ASP A 179 -16.21 -2.65 -8.73
N LEU A 180 -15.34 -3.02 -7.77
CA LEU A 180 -13.89 -2.85 -7.91
C LEU A 180 -13.39 -3.58 -9.16
N ARG A 181 -13.68 -4.88 -9.27
CA ARG A 181 -13.17 -5.73 -10.36
C ARG A 181 -13.69 -5.30 -11.72
N ASP A 182 -14.94 -4.86 -11.80
CA ASP A 182 -15.58 -4.32 -13.00
C ASP A 182 -15.02 -2.95 -13.38
N GLY A 183 -14.85 -2.06 -12.40
CA GLY A 183 -14.27 -0.74 -12.60
C GLY A 183 -12.83 -0.82 -13.11
N LEU A 184 -12.01 -1.67 -12.50
CA LEU A 184 -10.64 -1.95 -12.96
C LEU A 184 -10.61 -2.59 -14.36
N ALA A 185 -11.55 -3.48 -14.68
CA ALA A 185 -11.66 -4.07 -16.02
C ALA A 185 -12.02 -3.03 -17.11
N LYS A 186 -12.89 -2.06 -16.78
CA LYS A 186 -13.21 -0.94 -17.69
C LYS A 186 -12.01 0.00 -17.84
N MET A 187 -11.33 0.30 -16.73
CA MET A 187 -10.16 1.16 -16.70
C MET A 187 -8.99 0.59 -17.50
N SER A 188 -8.74 -0.73 -17.45
CA SER A 188 -7.65 -1.36 -18.19
C SER A 188 -7.78 -1.28 -19.72
N ARG A 189 -8.98 -0.93 -20.22
CA ARG A 189 -9.30 -0.79 -21.65
C ARG A 189 -9.60 0.65 -22.06
N SER A 190 -9.35 1.61 -21.17
CA SER A 190 -9.65 3.03 -21.35
C SER A 190 -8.44 3.88 -20.98
N PRO A 191 -8.30 5.10 -21.53
CA PRO A 191 -7.33 6.06 -21.00
C PRO A 191 -7.69 6.42 -19.55
N PHE A 192 -6.71 6.38 -18.66
CA PHE A 192 -6.85 6.80 -17.26
C PHE A 192 -5.60 7.55 -16.80
N ARG A 193 -5.73 8.30 -15.70
CA ARG A 193 -4.61 8.96 -15.02
C ARG A 193 -4.66 8.57 -13.54
N PRO A 194 -3.58 7.98 -12.98
CA PRO A 194 -3.47 7.80 -11.54
C PRO A 194 -3.56 9.13 -10.80
N ARG A 195 -4.04 9.13 -9.56
CA ARG A 195 -4.08 10.34 -8.73
C ARG A 195 -2.64 10.79 -8.44
N PRO A 196 -2.22 11.98 -8.88
CA PRO A 196 -0.91 12.50 -8.51
C PRO A 196 -0.91 12.89 -7.04
N TRP A 197 0.25 12.81 -6.41
CA TRP A 197 0.47 13.40 -5.09
C TRP A 197 1.79 14.16 -5.07
N PHE A 198 1.87 15.16 -4.20
CA PHE A 198 2.95 16.13 -4.21
C PHE A 198 3.70 16.06 -2.88
N ALA A 199 5.02 16.20 -2.94
CA ALA A 199 5.86 16.12 -1.75
C ALA A 199 6.87 17.27 -1.69
N PRO A 200 7.12 17.82 -0.49
CA PRO A 200 8.20 18.76 -0.28
C PRO A 200 9.57 18.07 -0.41
N GLY A 201 10.61 18.84 -0.62
CA GLY A 201 11.97 18.31 -0.72
C GLY A 201 13.02 19.39 -0.53
N THR A 202 14.25 18.98 -0.20
CA THR A 202 15.34 19.92 0.11
C THR A 202 15.71 20.85 -1.05
N TRP A 203 15.42 20.43 -2.27
CA TRP A 203 15.68 21.17 -3.50
C TRP A 203 14.42 21.79 -4.13
N GLY A 204 13.25 21.57 -3.53
CA GLY A 204 11.96 21.95 -4.11
C GLY A 204 11.81 23.43 -4.39
N GLY A 205 11.11 23.72 -5.49
CA GLY A 205 10.75 25.05 -5.95
C GLY A 205 9.33 25.45 -5.56
N HIS A 206 8.83 26.46 -6.27
CA HIS A 206 7.53 27.11 -6.03
C HIS A 206 6.62 27.12 -7.26
N TRP A 207 7.02 26.49 -8.38
CA TRP A 207 6.17 26.46 -9.58
C TRP A 207 4.85 25.76 -9.31
N ALA A 208 4.86 24.61 -8.63
CA ALA A 208 3.65 23.87 -8.34
C ALA A 208 2.70 24.65 -7.42
N GLU A 209 3.25 25.34 -6.41
CA GLU A 209 2.50 26.23 -5.51
C GLU A 209 1.81 27.37 -6.28
N GLU A 210 2.51 27.99 -7.24
CA GLU A 210 1.99 29.10 -8.03
C GLU A 210 0.92 28.67 -9.06
N HIS A 211 1.00 27.44 -9.57
CA HIS A 211 0.21 27.00 -10.73
C HIS A 211 -0.88 25.96 -10.40
N VAL A 212 -0.84 25.33 -9.24
CA VAL A 212 -1.80 24.30 -8.82
C VAL A 212 -2.55 24.79 -7.58
N PRO A 213 -3.70 25.49 -7.75
CA PRO A 213 -4.39 26.18 -6.65
C PRO A 213 -4.99 25.24 -5.59
N GLN A 214 -5.08 23.94 -5.89
CA GLN A 214 -5.56 22.92 -4.95
C GLN A 214 -4.48 22.44 -3.97
N LEU A 215 -3.21 22.81 -4.18
CA LEU A 215 -2.14 22.44 -3.28
C LEU A 215 -2.21 23.23 -1.97
N ALA A 216 -1.83 22.57 -0.88
CA ALA A 216 -1.75 23.22 0.41
C ALA A 216 -0.62 24.27 0.39
N SER A 217 -0.88 25.45 0.95
CA SER A 217 0.08 26.56 0.99
C SER A 217 0.91 26.59 2.28
N ASP A 218 0.68 25.65 3.21
CA ASP A 218 1.33 25.55 4.51
C ASP A 218 2.54 24.59 4.51
N VAL A 219 3.06 24.26 3.33
CA VAL A 219 4.29 23.49 3.14
C VAL A 219 5.43 24.41 2.68
N PRO A 220 6.70 24.09 3.00
CA PRO A 220 7.82 24.98 2.67
C PRO A 220 8.09 25.09 1.16
N ASN A 221 7.79 24.04 0.40
CA ASN A 221 7.92 23.96 -1.05
C ASN A 221 7.23 22.71 -1.58
N TYR A 222 7.24 22.55 -2.91
CA TYR A 222 6.98 21.27 -3.57
C TYR A 222 8.20 20.91 -4.41
N ALA A 223 8.76 19.72 -4.19
CA ALA A 223 9.88 19.21 -4.96
C ALA A 223 9.38 18.20 -6.01
N TRP A 224 8.49 17.30 -5.58
CA TRP A 224 8.00 16.21 -6.42
C TRP A 224 6.52 16.39 -6.70
N SER A 225 6.14 16.13 -7.94
CA SER A 225 4.83 15.60 -8.28
C SER A 225 5.00 14.16 -8.74
N PHE A 226 4.50 13.22 -7.96
CA PHE A 226 4.49 11.81 -8.29
C PHE A 226 3.28 11.50 -9.16
N GLU A 227 3.50 11.38 -10.46
CA GLU A 227 2.43 11.34 -11.46
C GLU A 227 2.04 9.90 -11.83
N MET A 228 3.04 9.01 -11.97
CA MET A 228 2.83 7.61 -12.34
C MET A 228 3.90 6.71 -11.74
N ILE A 229 3.72 6.32 -10.49
CA ILE A 229 4.48 5.29 -9.78
C ILE A 229 3.46 4.28 -9.29
N ALA A 230 3.25 3.19 -10.03
CA ALA A 230 2.16 2.25 -9.76
C ALA A 230 2.08 1.69 -8.33
N PRO A 231 3.20 1.42 -7.63
CA PRO A 231 3.14 1.01 -6.23
C PRO A 231 2.67 2.11 -5.26
N GLU A 232 2.71 3.38 -5.64
CA GLU A 232 2.52 4.53 -4.74
C GLU A 232 1.30 5.40 -5.09
N ASN A 233 0.93 5.50 -6.36
CA ASN A 233 -0.23 6.26 -6.78
C ASN A 233 -1.52 5.44 -6.63
N GLY A 234 -2.60 6.14 -6.29
CA GLY A 234 -3.94 5.58 -6.27
C GLY A 234 -4.72 5.79 -7.57
N LEU A 235 -5.84 5.07 -7.67
CA LEU A 235 -6.88 5.18 -8.68
C LEU A 235 -8.15 5.59 -7.93
N ALA A 236 -8.71 6.73 -8.32
CA ALA A 236 -9.93 7.24 -7.71
C ALA A 236 -11.16 6.71 -8.46
N PHE A 237 -12.13 6.24 -7.68
CA PHE A 237 -13.48 5.90 -8.12
C PHE A 237 -14.42 6.98 -7.58
N GLU A 238 -15.38 7.39 -8.41
CA GLU A 238 -16.39 8.37 -8.03
C GLU A 238 -17.78 7.80 -8.30
N SER A 239 -18.66 8.00 -7.33
CA SER A 239 -20.10 7.77 -7.45
C SER A 239 -20.83 8.92 -6.75
N GLU A 240 -22.15 8.88 -6.73
CA GLU A 240 -22.99 9.85 -6.01
C GLU A 240 -23.77 9.12 -4.92
N ASP A 241 -24.02 9.79 -3.80
CA ASP A 241 -24.96 9.31 -2.78
C ASP A 241 -26.42 9.59 -3.17
N GLU A 242 -27.36 9.27 -2.29
CA GLU A 242 -28.81 9.50 -2.53
C GLU A 242 -29.17 10.99 -2.65
N GLN A 243 -28.34 11.89 -2.13
CA GLN A 243 -28.52 13.34 -2.19
C GLN A 243 -27.83 13.96 -3.43
N GLY A 244 -27.04 13.17 -4.16
CA GLY A 244 -26.26 13.62 -5.31
C GLY A 244 -24.87 14.16 -4.93
N ASP A 245 -24.42 13.97 -3.70
CA ASP A 245 -23.09 14.37 -3.27
C ASP A 245 -22.04 13.34 -3.74
N ALA A 246 -20.90 13.84 -4.23
CA ALA A 246 -19.86 12.98 -4.81
C ALA A 246 -19.13 12.17 -3.73
N LEU A 247 -19.24 10.84 -3.82
CA LEU A 247 -18.50 9.87 -3.01
C LEU A 247 -17.22 9.47 -3.75
N ARG A 248 -16.09 9.44 -3.04
CA ARG A 248 -14.79 9.11 -3.62
C ARG A 248 -14.06 8.07 -2.80
N LEU A 249 -13.61 7.02 -3.48
CA LEU A 249 -12.83 5.93 -2.93
C LEU A 249 -11.53 5.78 -3.72
N GLU A 250 -10.41 5.64 -3.03
CA GLU A 250 -9.10 5.40 -3.63
C GLU A 250 -8.61 3.98 -3.35
N VAL A 251 -8.12 3.30 -4.40
CA VAL A 251 -7.33 2.07 -4.28
C VAL A 251 -5.98 2.26 -4.95
N SER A 252 -4.96 1.55 -4.51
CA SER A 252 -3.64 1.63 -5.16
C SER A 252 -3.67 1.16 -6.62
N PHE A 253 -2.87 1.80 -7.48
CA PHE A 253 -2.72 1.42 -8.89
C PHE A 253 -2.16 -0.01 -9.05
N ASP A 254 -1.45 -0.53 -8.04
CA ASP A 254 -1.07 -1.94 -8.00
C ASP A 254 -2.26 -2.93 -8.04
N CYS A 255 -3.49 -2.53 -7.65
CA CYS A 255 -4.69 -3.35 -7.78
C CYS A 255 -5.04 -3.60 -9.25
N LEU A 256 -4.93 -2.57 -10.09
CA LEU A 256 -5.14 -2.70 -11.53
C LEU A 256 -4.10 -3.62 -12.15
N MET A 257 -2.83 -3.41 -11.79
CA MET A 257 -1.73 -4.22 -12.33
C MET A 257 -1.82 -5.68 -11.86
N ALA A 258 -2.26 -5.92 -10.64
CA ALA A 258 -2.47 -7.26 -10.12
C ALA A 258 -3.55 -8.03 -10.89
N LEU A 259 -4.70 -7.39 -11.14
CA LEU A 259 -5.87 -8.04 -11.74
C LEU A 259 -5.90 -8.00 -13.27
N ARG A 260 -5.26 -6.99 -13.89
CA ARG A 260 -5.42 -6.64 -15.32
C ARG A 260 -4.10 -6.24 -15.99
N SER A 261 -2.94 -6.71 -15.49
CA SER A 261 -1.63 -6.41 -16.11
C SER A 261 -1.55 -6.81 -17.57
N GLN A 262 -2.19 -7.91 -17.98
CA GLN A 262 -2.19 -8.36 -19.37
C GLN A 262 -2.87 -7.34 -20.29
N GLU A 263 -4.00 -6.77 -19.87
CA GLU A 263 -4.71 -5.73 -20.62
C GLU A 263 -3.93 -4.41 -20.65
N VAL A 264 -3.29 -4.02 -19.54
CA VAL A 264 -2.53 -2.77 -19.46
C VAL A 264 -1.20 -2.84 -20.23
N LEU A 265 -0.46 -3.95 -20.11
CA LEU A 265 0.89 -4.10 -20.68
C LEU A 265 0.92 -4.76 -22.06
N GLY A 266 -0.16 -5.46 -22.43
CA GLY A 266 -0.23 -6.21 -23.69
C GLY A 266 0.92 -7.20 -23.85
N ASN A 267 1.67 -7.07 -24.95
CA ASN A 267 2.79 -7.96 -25.27
C ASN A 267 3.96 -7.89 -24.29
N CYS A 268 4.03 -6.86 -23.44
CA CYS A 268 5.07 -6.71 -22.43
C CYS A 268 4.74 -7.41 -21.10
N ALA A 269 3.52 -7.91 -20.92
CA ALA A 269 3.11 -8.56 -19.68
C ALA A 269 3.99 -9.76 -19.27
N PRO A 270 4.45 -10.65 -20.17
CA PRO A 270 5.37 -11.74 -19.79
C PRO A 270 6.71 -11.26 -19.22
N LEU A 271 7.14 -10.04 -19.57
CA LEU A 271 8.39 -9.46 -19.08
C LEU A 271 8.24 -8.83 -17.69
N PHE A 272 7.17 -8.06 -17.48
CA PHE A 272 7.02 -7.26 -16.25
C PHE A 272 6.04 -7.84 -15.22
N GLY A 273 5.19 -8.79 -15.63
CA GLY A 273 4.12 -9.33 -14.80
C GLY A 273 3.19 -8.22 -14.30
N ALA A 274 3.02 -8.11 -12.99
CA ALA A 274 2.20 -7.08 -12.35
C ALA A 274 2.96 -5.79 -11.98
N GLU A 275 4.17 -5.58 -12.52
CA GLU A 275 4.90 -4.32 -12.31
C GLU A 275 4.74 -3.41 -13.52
N PHE A 276 4.34 -2.16 -13.28
CA PHE A 276 4.26 -1.18 -14.36
C PHE A 276 5.66 -0.64 -14.67
N PRO A 277 6.13 -0.70 -15.94
CA PRO A 277 7.54 -0.54 -16.26
C PRO A 277 8.03 0.91 -16.32
N ILE A 278 7.12 1.87 -16.32
CA ILE A 278 7.43 3.29 -16.48
C ILE A 278 7.12 4.01 -15.18
N ARG A 279 8.05 4.85 -14.72
CA ARG A 279 7.78 5.84 -13.70
C ARG A 279 7.83 7.23 -14.33
N PHE A 280 6.92 8.09 -13.91
CA PHE A 280 6.84 9.46 -14.39
C PHE A 280 6.59 10.39 -13.22
N ASP A 281 7.46 11.38 -13.07
CA ASP A 281 7.41 12.39 -12.02
C ASP A 281 7.73 13.76 -12.63
N PHE A 282 7.21 14.81 -12.02
CA PHE A 282 7.63 16.18 -12.31
C PHE A 282 8.47 16.71 -11.15
N LEU A 283 9.67 17.22 -11.47
CA LEU A 283 10.57 17.83 -10.49
C LEU A 283 10.46 19.34 -10.56
N ASP A 284 9.98 19.95 -9.49
CA ASP A 284 9.94 21.39 -9.37
C ASP A 284 11.23 21.91 -8.72
N THR A 285 12.09 22.48 -9.54
CA THR A 285 13.31 23.18 -9.11
C THR A 285 13.21 24.70 -9.32
N VAL A 286 12.03 25.22 -9.66
CA VAL A 286 11.85 26.64 -10.02
C VAL A 286 11.91 27.48 -8.75
N GLY A 287 13.00 28.24 -8.61
CA GLY A 287 13.26 28.98 -7.36
C GLY A 287 13.81 28.11 -6.23
N GLY A 288 13.99 26.81 -6.46
CA GLY A 288 14.57 25.84 -5.52
C GLY A 288 16.10 25.74 -5.61
N GLN A 289 16.64 24.58 -5.23
CA GLN A 289 18.07 24.28 -5.23
C GLN A 289 18.46 23.24 -6.29
N ASN A 290 19.76 22.99 -6.44
CA ASN A 290 20.26 21.93 -7.31
C ASN A 290 19.95 20.54 -6.73
N LEU A 291 19.62 19.61 -7.62
CA LEU A 291 19.60 18.18 -7.31
C LEU A 291 21.00 17.69 -6.93
N SER A 292 21.06 16.58 -6.18
CA SER A 292 22.32 15.92 -5.86
C SER A 292 22.97 15.30 -7.10
N LEU A 293 24.29 15.08 -7.05
CA LEU A 293 24.97 14.25 -8.04
C LEU A 293 24.56 12.79 -7.83
N GLN A 294 24.00 12.16 -8.87
CA GLN A 294 23.40 10.82 -8.80
C GLN A 294 23.97 9.89 -9.87
N CYS A 295 23.91 8.58 -9.59
CA CYS A 295 24.15 7.53 -10.57
C CYS A 295 23.09 6.43 -10.40
N HIS A 296 22.71 5.78 -11.50
CA HIS A 296 21.71 4.71 -11.48
C HIS A 296 22.38 3.34 -11.70
N PRO A 297 22.01 2.31 -10.92
CA PRO A 297 22.58 0.99 -11.08
C PRO A 297 22.10 0.34 -12.40
N ARG A 298 22.93 -0.55 -12.94
CA ARG A 298 22.53 -1.41 -14.06
C ARG A 298 21.50 -2.45 -13.59
N PRO A 299 20.64 -2.98 -14.49
CA PRO A 299 19.66 -4.01 -14.15
C PRO A 299 20.25 -5.22 -13.43
N ASP A 300 21.34 -5.80 -13.93
CA ASP A 300 21.97 -6.96 -13.28
C ASP A 300 22.44 -6.64 -11.86
N PHE A 301 23.01 -5.44 -11.67
CA PHE A 301 23.47 -5.00 -10.35
C PHE A 301 22.31 -4.80 -9.38
N ILE A 302 21.20 -4.17 -9.81
CA ILE A 302 20.09 -3.92 -8.89
C ILE A 302 19.41 -5.24 -8.47
N HIS A 303 19.34 -6.19 -9.41
CA HIS A 303 18.77 -7.50 -9.17
C HIS A 303 19.62 -8.30 -8.20
N GLU A 304 20.91 -8.43 -8.46
CA GLU A 304 21.84 -9.19 -7.61
C GLU A 304 22.01 -8.59 -6.21
N ARG A 305 21.98 -7.25 -6.08
CA ARG A 305 22.30 -6.56 -4.83
C ARG A 305 21.11 -6.22 -3.96
N PHE A 306 19.95 -6.00 -4.55
CA PHE A 306 18.76 -5.54 -3.83
C PHE A 306 17.52 -6.39 -4.10
N GLY A 307 17.59 -7.41 -4.97
CA GLY A 307 16.46 -8.27 -5.32
C GLY A 307 15.38 -7.57 -6.15
N GLU A 308 15.64 -6.33 -6.61
CA GLU A 308 14.71 -5.57 -7.44
C GLU A 308 14.79 -6.03 -8.89
N ARG A 309 13.63 -6.30 -9.48
CA ARG A 309 13.55 -6.82 -10.86
C ARG A 309 13.76 -5.72 -11.89
N PHE A 310 13.35 -4.50 -11.54
CA PHE A 310 13.43 -3.34 -12.41
C PHE A 310 13.92 -2.11 -11.66
N VAL A 311 14.60 -1.25 -12.39
CA VAL A 311 14.98 0.09 -11.96
C VAL A 311 14.08 1.10 -12.66
N CYS A 312 13.87 2.24 -12.00
CA CYS A 312 13.33 3.46 -12.62
C CYS A 312 14.09 3.87 -13.91
N VAL A 313 15.30 3.32 -14.10
CA VAL A 313 16.19 3.56 -15.23
C VAL A 313 16.78 2.23 -15.73
N SER A 314 16.09 1.48 -16.60
CA SER A 314 16.68 0.28 -17.19
C SER A 314 17.80 0.66 -18.17
N ALA A 315 19.06 0.70 -17.69
CA ALA A 315 20.32 0.79 -18.42
C ALA A 315 20.51 1.88 -19.52
N HIS A 316 19.49 2.54 -20.07
CA HIS A 316 19.57 3.21 -21.37
C HIS A 316 18.65 4.43 -21.56
N ARG A 317 18.07 5.07 -20.52
CA ARG A 317 17.64 6.51 -20.49
C ARG A 317 16.71 6.79 -19.30
N SER A 318 17.02 7.83 -18.51
CA SER A 318 15.98 8.74 -18.03
C SER A 318 15.89 9.84 -19.08
N ASP A 319 14.73 10.04 -19.68
CA ASP A 319 14.52 11.14 -20.61
C ASP A 319 14.00 12.34 -19.82
N TRP A 320 14.73 13.45 -19.88
CA TRP A 320 14.36 14.71 -19.25
C TRP A 320 13.70 15.61 -20.29
N TYR A 321 12.53 16.12 -19.96
CA TYR A 321 11.82 17.12 -20.76
C TYR A 321 11.76 18.41 -19.96
N ASP A 322 12.50 19.42 -20.39
CA ASP A 322 12.51 20.73 -19.75
C ASP A 322 11.24 21.49 -20.10
N CYS A 323 10.27 21.52 -19.18
CA CYS A 323 9.07 22.34 -19.32
C CYS A 323 9.37 23.83 -19.14
N TYR A 324 10.28 24.17 -18.22
CA TYR A 324 10.73 25.53 -17.93
C TYR A 324 12.20 25.51 -17.51
N CYS A 325 13.01 26.37 -18.11
CA CYS A 325 14.42 26.54 -17.75
C CYS A 325 14.74 28.03 -17.56
N LYS A 326 15.54 28.36 -16.55
CA LYS A 326 16.05 29.73 -16.39
C LYS A 326 16.99 30.04 -17.57
N PRO A 327 16.90 31.23 -18.20
CA PRO A 327 17.90 31.63 -19.18
C PRO A 327 19.28 31.62 -18.52
N SER A 328 20.27 31.05 -19.23
CA SER A 328 21.67 30.95 -18.81
C SER A 328 22.35 32.29 -18.62
#